data_AF-A0A7G7BL18-F1
#
_entry.id   AF-A0A7G7BL18-F1
#
_cell.length_a   1.000
_cell.length_b   1.000
_cell.length_c   1.000
_cell.angle_alpha   90.00
_cell.angle_beta   90.00
_cell.angle_gamma   90.00
#
_symmetry.space_group_name_H-M   'P 1'
#
loop_
_entity.id
_entity.type
_entity.pdbx_description
1 polymer ?
#
loop_
_entity_poly.entity_id
_entity_poly.type
_entity_poly.pdbx_seq_one_letter_code
_entity_poly.pdbx_strand_id
1 'polypeptide(L)'
;MATKKVTVTIPEDLLDEIRAEAAERGMSAYVAEALRFKRDRDRLRELSDWLQEEHGPLTDEERATAFDELEDLDAEHERRRATGTHGAGEAA
;
A
#
# COMPACT_ATOMS: atom_id res chain seq x y z
N MET A 1 7.23 -8.42 -20.29
CA MET A 1 8.42 -7.89 -19.58
C MET A 1 9.42 -9.02 -19.42
N ALA A 2 10.71 -8.76 -19.65
CA ALA A 2 11.76 -9.76 -19.44
C ALA A 2 12.09 -9.86 -17.93
N THR A 3 12.14 -11.08 -17.40
CA THR A 3 12.53 -11.35 -16.01
C THR A 3 14.00 -11.77 -15.94
N LYS A 4 14.73 -11.30 -14.94
CA LYS A 4 16.09 -11.78 -14.62
C LYS A 4 16.08 -12.47 -13.26
N LYS A 5 16.66 -13.66 -13.18
CA LYS A 5 16.82 -14.38 -11.91
C LYS A 5 17.91 -13.70 -11.08
N VAL A 6 17.61 -13.43 -9.83
CA VAL A 6 18.55 -12.97 -8.81
C VAL A 6 18.50 -13.95 -7.65
N THR A 7 19.66 -14.31 -7.11
CA THR A 7 19.76 -15.13 -5.88
C THR A 7 20.05 -14.19 -4.72
N VAL A 8 19.26 -14.32 -3.64
CA VAL A 8 19.42 -13.55 -2.40
C VAL A 8 19.39 -14.51 -1.22
N THR A 9 20.07 -14.14 -0.14
CA THR A 9 19.99 -14.87 1.13
C THR A 9 18.95 -14.20 2.01
N ILE A 10 18.04 -14.99 2.57
CA ILE A 10 17.04 -14.54 3.53
C ILE A 10 17.05 -15.47 4.76
N PRO A 11 16.64 -14.97 5.93
CA PRO A 11 16.43 -15.80 7.12
C PRO A 11 15.46 -16.95 6.84
N GLU A 12 15.72 -18.12 7.43
CA GLU A 12 14.94 -19.35 7.21
C GLU A 12 13.51 -19.22 7.77
N ASP A 13 13.39 -18.67 8.98
CA ASP A 13 12.12 -18.33 9.62
C ASP A 13 11.26 -17.43 8.73
N LEU A 14 11.85 -16.36 8.19
CA LEU A 14 11.15 -15.47 7.27
C LEU A 14 10.75 -16.18 5.97
N LEU A 15 11.60 -17.07 5.42
CA LEU A 15 11.26 -17.84 4.23
C LEU A 15 10.05 -18.75 4.46
N ASP A 16 9.94 -19.35 5.64
CA ASP A 16 8.82 -20.24 5.98
C ASP A 16 7.52 -19.45 6.17
N GLU A 17 7.58 -18.29 6.82
CA GLU A 17 6.44 -17.37 6.96
C GLU A 17 5.89 -16.97 5.59
N ILE A 18 6.75 -16.45 4.69
CA ILE A 18 6.30 -15.99 3.37
C ILE A 18 5.87 -17.14 2.45
N ARG A 19 6.37 -18.38 2.67
CA ARG A 19 5.93 -19.55 1.90
C ARG A 19 4.48 -19.89 2.16
N ALA A 20 4.03 -19.76 3.41
CA ALA A 20 2.63 -19.97 3.76
C ALA A 20 1.73 -18.95 3.06
N GLU A 21 2.14 -17.68 3.01
CA GLU A 21 1.39 -16.60 2.36
C GLU A 21 1.42 -16.68 0.82
N ALA A 22 2.55 -17.06 0.24
CA ALA A 22 2.75 -17.08 -1.21
C ALA A 22 2.10 -18.29 -1.90
N ALA A 23 1.56 -19.26 -1.17
CA ALA A 23 1.18 -20.59 -1.66
C ALA A 23 0.29 -20.57 -2.93
N GLU A 24 -0.65 -19.63 -3.05
CA GLU A 24 -1.56 -19.54 -4.21
C GLU A 24 -0.98 -18.76 -5.39
N ARG A 25 -0.16 -17.72 -5.14
CA ARG A 25 0.36 -16.80 -6.17
C ARG A 25 1.77 -17.13 -6.64
N GLY A 26 2.48 -17.97 -5.89
CA GLY A 26 3.87 -18.35 -6.11
C GLY A 26 4.88 -17.34 -5.54
N MET A 27 6.00 -17.87 -5.05
CA MET A 27 7.06 -17.10 -4.37
C MET A 27 7.59 -15.92 -5.19
N SER A 28 7.82 -16.13 -6.49
CA SER A 28 8.34 -15.06 -7.37
C SER A 28 7.37 -13.91 -7.53
N ALA A 29 6.05 -14.17 -7.56
CA ALA A 29 5.04 -13.13 -7.67
C ALA A 29 4.94 -12.34 -6.36
N TYR A 30 4.90 -13.05 -5.23
CA TYR A 30 4.92 -12.45 -3.89
C TYR A 30 6.12 -11.51 -3.72
N VAL A 31 7.33 -11.98 -4.03
CA VAL A 31 8.56 -11.17 -3.92
C VAL A 31 8.51 -9.98 -4.88
N ALA A 32 8.02 -10.15 -6.11
CA ALA A 32 7.91 -9.04 -7.05
C ALA A 32 6.94 -7.96 -6.58
N GLU A 33 5.80 -8.33 -5.99
CA GLU A 33 4.85 -7.39 -5.39
C GLU A 33 5.45 -6.69 -4.17
N ALA A 34 6.07 -7.44 -3.26
CA ALA A 34 6.73 -6.89 -2.08
C ALA A 34 7.85 -5.90 -2.45
N LEU A 35 8.66 -6.19 -3.48
CA LEU A 35 9.70 -5.29 -3.96
C LEU A 35 9.14 -4.01 -4.57
N ARG A 36 8.02 -4.09 -5.31
CA ARG A 36 7.34 -2.89 -5.83
C ARG A 36 6.80 -2.05 -4.68
N PHE A 37 6.08 -2.67 -3.75
CA PHE A 37 5.53 -2.00 -2.58
C PHE A 37 6.62 -1.32 -1.74
N LYS A 38 7.74 -2.02 -1.49
CA LYS A 38 8.90 -1.45 -0.80
C LYS A 38 9.46 -0.23 -1.53
N ARG A 39 9.67 -0.33 -2.85
CA ARG A 39 10.18 0.79 -3.66
C ARG A 39 9.26 2.00 -3.59
N ASP A 40 7.95 1.79 -3.68
CA ASP A 40 6.98 2.88 -3.62
C ASP A 40 6.96 3.51 -2.22
N ARG A 41 7.05 2.71 -1.16
CA ARG A 41 7.17 3.20 0.22
C ARG A 41 8.46 3.98 0.46
N ASP A 42 9.58 3.53 -0.11
CA ASP A 42 10.87 4.22 0.02
C ASP A 42 10.85 5.59 -0.68
N ARG A 43 10.20 5.69 -1.84
CA ARG A 43 9.96 6.98 -2.52
C ARG A 43 9.03 7.90 -1.74
N LEU A 44 7.99 7.36 -1.12
CA LEU A 44 7.09 8.14 -0.26
C LEU A 44 7.82 8.67 0.97
N ARG A 45 8.75 7.91 1.54
CA ARG A 45 9.62 8.39 2.63
C ARG A 45 10.50 9.54 2.16
N GLU A 46 11.19 9.38 1.03
CA GLU A 46 12.00 10.45 0.45
C GLU A 46 11.20 11.74 0.24
N LEU A 47 9.97 11.64 -0.30
CA LEU A 47 9.08 12.79 -0.44
C LEU A 47 8.70 13.40 0.92
N SER A 48 8.36 12.56 1.91
CA SER A 48 8.01 13.01 3.25
C SER A 48 9.18 13.74 3.91
N ASP A 49 10.39 13.23 3.77
CA ASP A 49 11.60 13.82 4.34
C ASP A 49 11.83 15.21 3.73
N TRP A 50 11.72 15.33 2.41
CA TRP A 50 11.83 16.62 1.71
C TRP A 50 10.78 17.64 2.19
N LEU A 51 9.52 17.22 2.34
CA LEU A 51 8.46 18.09 2.83
C LEU A 51 8.68 18.52 4.28
N GLN A 52 9.22 17.66 5.13
CA GLN A 52 9.56 18.01 6.52
C GLN A 52 10.78 18.92 6.62
N GLU A 53 11.74 18.81 5.70
CA GLU A 53 12.85 19.75 5.60
C GLU A 53 12.36 21.16 5.22
N GLU A 54 11.37 21.26 4.33
CA GLU A 54 10.83 22.54 3.86
C GLU A 54 9.85 23.18 4.87
N HIS A 55 8.95 22.39 5.46
CA HIS A 55 7.85 22.90 6.28
C HIS A 55 8.00 22.63 7.79
N GLY A 56 8.99 21.83 8.19
CA GLY A 56 9.15 21.35 9.55
C GLY A 56 8.30 20.10 9.85
N PRO A 57 8.47 19.52 11.05
CA PRO A 57 7.68 18.38 11.46
C PRO A 57 6.23 18.79 11.69
N LEU A 58 5.29 17.93 11.27
CA LEU A 58 3.87 18.10 11.60
C LEU A 58 3.67 18.14 13.12
N THR A 59 2.78 18.99 13.57
CA THR A 59 2.27 19.01 14.94
C THR A 59 1.22 17.92 15.16
N ASP A 60 0.91 17.62 16.42
CA ASP A 60 -0.13 16.62 16.73
C ASP A 60 -1.53 17.09 16.35
N GLU A 61 -1.78 18.41 16.42
CA GLU A 61 -3.05 19.03 16.00
C GLU A 61 -3.24 18.94 14.48
N GLU A 62 -2.20 19.24 13.70
CA GLU A 62 -2.21 19.09 12.23
C GLU A 62 -2.39 17.63 11.83
N ARG A 63 -1.74 16.70 12.53
CA ARG A 63 -1.95 15.25 12.31
C ARG A 63 -3.39 14.84 12.59
N ALA A 64 -3.96 15.26 13.73
CA ALA A 64 -5.33 14.93 14.09
C ALA A 64 -6.32 15.44 13.03
N THR A 65 -6.17 16.72 12.63
CA THR A 65 -7.01 17.34 11.60
C THR A 65 -6.93 16.58 10.28
N ALA A 66 -5.71 16.23 9.85
CA ALA A 66 -5.51 15.47 8.61
C ALA A 66 -6.13 14.06 8.66
N PHE A 67 -6.11 13.38 9.81
CA PHE A 67 -6.74 12.07 9.97
C PHE A 67 -8.27 12.16 9.96
N ASP A 68 -8.84 13.19 10.60
CA ASP A 68 -10.28 13.43 10.57
C ASP A 68 -10.75 13.68 9.12
N GLU A 69 -10.01 14.49 8.34
CA GLU A 69 -10.30 14.72 6.92
C GLU A 69 -10.22 13.43 6.08
N LEU A 70 -9.26 12.55 6.37
CA LEU A 70 -9.14 11.26 5.69
C LEU A 70 -10.29 10.32 6.01
N GLU A 71 -10.74 10.28 7.28
CA GLU A 71 -11.89 9.47 7.70
C GLU A 71 -13.17 9.93 6.97
N ASP A 72 -13.37 11.24 6.85
CA ASP A 72 -14.50 11.82 6.10
C ASP A 72 -14.46 11.43 4.61
N LEU A 73 -13.27 11.48 3.99
CA LEU A 73 -13.06 11.07 2.60
C LEU A 73 -13.33 9.58 2.41
N ASP A 74 -12.89 8.73 3.32
CA ASP A 74 -13.12 7.29 3.27
C ASP A 74 -14.61 6.95 3.42
N ALA A 75 -15.30 7.61 4.35
CA ALA A 75 -16.75 7.48 4.52
C ALA A 75 -17.52 7.96 3.29
N GLU A 76 -17.05 9.03 2.61
CA GLU A 76 -17.63 9.44 1.34
C GLU A 76 -17.41 8.38 0.24
N HIS A 77 -16.18 7.86 0.10
CA HIS A 77 -15.88 6.84 -0.88
C HIS A 77 -16.71 5.57 -0.69
N GLU A 78 -16.89 5.13 0.55
CA GLU A 78 -17.74 3.97 0.86
C GLU A 78 -19.19 4.22 0.46
N ARG A 79 -19.76 5.39 0.81
CA ARG A 79 -21.10 5.79 0.38
C ARG A 79 -21.24 5.78 -1.15
N ARG A 80 -20.25 6.32 -1.87
CA ARG A 80 -20.24 6.34 -3.35
C ARG A 80 -20.15 4.92 -3.94
N ARG A 81 -19.38 4.00 -3.34
CA ARG A 81 -19.35 2.60 -3.80
C ARG A 81 -20.70 1.92 -3.57
N ALA A 82 -21.33 2.12 -2.41
CA ALA A 82 -22.62 1.52 -2.08
C ALA A 82 -23.75 1.96 -3.02
N THR A 83 -23.77 3.23 -3.44
CA THR A 83 -24.74 3.75 -4.41
C THR A 83 -24.42 3.35 -5.85
N GLY A 84 -23.13 3.30 -6.23
CA GLY A 84 -22.69 2.84 -7.56
C GLY A 84 -23.01 1.36 -7.84
N THR A 85 -22.98 0.49 -6.82
CA THR A 85 -23.35 -0.93 -6.96
C THR A 85 -24.84 -1.13 -7.22
N HIS A 86 -25.71 -0.22 -6.75
CA HIS A 86 -27.16 -0.32 -7.00
C HIS A 86 -27.58 0.04 -8.43
N GLY A 87 -26.80 0.83 -9.18
CA GLY A 87 -27.12 1.22 -10.55
C GLY A 87 -26.74 0.21 -11.64
N ALA A 88 -25.86 -0.76 -11.34
CA ALA A 88 -25.38 -1.75 -12.31
C ALA A 88 -26.25 -3.03 -12.37
N GLY A 89 -27.24 -3.18 -11.47
CA GLY A 89 -28.09 -4.37 -11.36
C GLY A 89 -29.47 -4.30 -12.02
N GLU A 90 -29.90 -3.14 -12.53
CA GLU A 90 -31.25 -2.96 -13.12
C GLU A 90 -31.30 -2.99 -14.66
N ALA A 91 -30.19 -3.36 -15.31
CA ALA A 91 -30.14 -3.55 -16.76
C ALA A 91 -29.80 -5.02 -17.13
N ALA A 92 -30.77 -5.92 -16.99
CA ALA A 92 -30.75 -7.27 -17.56
C ALA A 92 -32.14 -7.70 -18.02
#